data_AF-A0A8D0WEB8-F1
#
_entry.id   AF-A0A8D0WEB8-F1
#
_cell.length_a   1.000
_cell.length_b   1.000
_cell.length_c   1.000
_cell.angle_alpha   90.00
_cell.angle_beta   90.00
_cell.angle_gamma   90.00
#
_symmetry.space_group_name_H-M   'P 1'
#
loop_
_entity.id
_entity.type
_entity.pdbx_description
1 polymer ?
#
loop_
_entity_poly.entity_id
_entity_poly.type
_entity_poly.pdbx_seq_one_letter_code
_entity_poly.pdbx_strand_id
1 'polypeptide(L)'
;MKRLKVDIPSFHPPRLKNHPLFLDVTPSSDPVLIIGAGLSAADAVLYARHYNVPVIHAFRRPVDDPGLVFNQLPKMLYPEYHKVHQMMREQSILSPSPYEGYCSLPEHQLLRFKEDRQAVFRNPQGLQKVFGVSLVLVLIGSHPDLSFLPGAGADLAMDPDQPLSAKRNPIDVDPFTYQSTHQEGLYAMGPLAGDNFVRFVQGGALAVASSLLSKEGRKPP
;
A
#
# COMPACT_ATOMS: atom_id res chain seq x y z
N MET A 1 1.07 -9.95 49.71
CA MET A 1 1.13 -9.97 48.23
C MET A 1 1.97 -8.81 47.75
N LYS A 2 3.18 -9.07 47.23
CA LYS A 2 4.07 -8.04 46.67
C LYS A 2 3.64 -7.76 45.23
N ARG A 3 3.23 -6.51 44.92
CA ARG A 3 3.02 -6.06 43.53
C ARG A 3 4.37 -6.01 42.84
N LEU A 4 4.57 -6.81 41.79
CA LEU A 4 5.63 -6.56 40.82
C LEU A 4 5.29 -5.25 40.08
N LYS A 5 6.13 -4.23 40.26
CA LYS A 5 6.20 -3.11 39.31
C LYS A 5 6.97 -3.60 38.11
N VAL A 6 6.29 -3.73 36.98
CA VAL A 6 6.95 -3.92 35.67
C VAL A 6 7.25 -2.51 35.17
N ASP A 7 8.52 -2.12 35.21
CA ASP A 7 8.97 -0.90 34.57
C ASP A 7 8.93 -1.12 33.05
N ILE A 8 7.89 -0.59 32.41
CA ILE A 8 7.79 -0.56 30.95
C ILE A 8 8.76 0.55 30.49
N PRO A 9 9.84 0.22 29.77
CA PRO A 9 10.72 1.26 29.23
C PRO A 9 9.91 2.17 28.32
N SER A 10 10.05 3.48 28.51
CA SER A 10 9.42 4.48 27.66
C SER A 10 9.85 4.24 26.21
N PHE A 11 8.90 3.84 25.36
CA PHE A 11 9.13 3.72 23.93
C PHE A 11 9.39 5.12 23.38
N HIS A 12 10.66 5.46 23.20
CA HIS A 12 11.04 6.57 22.36
C HIS A 12 11.03 6.07 20.92
N PRO A 13 10.17 6.62 20.04
CA PRO A 13 10.28 6.30 18.62
C PRO A 13 11.71 6.64 18.20
N PRO A 14 12.40 5.75 17.45
CA PRO A 14 13.70 6.08 16.93
C PRO A 14 13.57 7.41 16.17
N ARG A 15 14.35 8.42 16.58
CA ARG A 15 14.58 9.58 15.70
C ARG A 15 15.08 8.99 14.39
N LEU A 16 14.26 9.08 13.35
CA LEU A 16 14.62 8.72 11.97
C LEU A 16 15.80 9.61 11.57
N LYS A 17 17.01 9.18 11.94
CA LYS A 17 18.24 9.75 11.44
C LYS A 17 18.32 9.35 9.96
N ASN A 18 18.07 10.33 9.09
CA ASN A 18 18.51 10.40 7.70
C ASN A 18 18.33 9.09 6.90
N HIS A 19 17.16 8.90 6.32
CA HIS A 19 16.92 7.83 5.35
C HIS A 19 17.62 8.19 4.01
N PRO A 20 18.49 7.33 3.45
CA PRO A 20 19.38 7.68 2.33
C PRO A 20 18.72 7.81 0.95
N LEU A 21 17.39 7.69 0.83
CA LEU A 21 16.70 7.62 -0.47
C LEU A 21 16.33 9.00 -1.07
N PHE A 22 16.36 10.06 -0.26
CA PHE A 22 15.96 11.42 -0.68
C PHE A 22 17.12 12.44 -0.65
N LEU A 23 18.35 12.05 -0.32
CA LEU A 23 19.43 13.02 -0.05
C LEU A 23 19.80 13.91 -1.25
N ASP A 24 19.43 13.55 -2.48
CA ASP A 24 19.77 14.31 -3.70
C ASP A 24 18.56 14.95 -4.40
N VAL A 25 17.34 14.78 -3.88
CA VAL A 25 16.13 15.36 -4.49
C VAL A 25 15.69 16.59 -3.73
N THR A 26 15.64 17.72 -4.43
CA THR A 26 15.34 19.04 -3.87
C THR A 26 14.12 19.65 -4.58
N PRO A 27 13.55 20.75 -4.06
CA PRO A 27 12.51 21.50 -4.77
C PRO A 27 12.90 21.98 -6.17
N SER A 28 14.20 22.15 -6.44
CA SER A 28 14.74 22.56 -7.74
C SER A 28 15.10 21.39 -8.67
N SER A 29 14.99 20.15 -8.20
CA SER A 29 15.27 18.96 -9.01
C SER A 29 14.13 18.69 -10.00
N ASP A 30 14.40 17.85 -11.01
CA ASP A 30 13.33 17.25 -11.82
C ASP A 30 12.31 16.52 -10.93
N PRO A 31 11.04 16.39 -11.36
CA PRO A 31 10.01 15.78 -10.54
C PRO A 31 10.31 14.35 -10.10
N VAL A 32 9.80 13.96 -8.93
CA VAL A 32 9.70 12.56 -8.52
C VAL A 32 8.48 11.94 -9.21
N LEU A 33 8.68 10.80 -9.88
CA LEU A 33 7.62 10.03 -10.47
C LEU A 33 7.09 9.00 -9.47
N ILE A 34 5.82 9.12 -9.12
CA ILE A 34 5.11 8.19 -8.24
C ILE A 34 4.11 7.42 -9.09
N ILE A 35 4.19 6.09 -9.09
CA ILE A 35 3.34 5.21 -9.88
C ILE A 35 2.45 4.37 -8.97
N GLY A 36 1.14 4.56 -9.04
CA GLY A 36 0.17 3.82 -8.23
C GLY A 36 -1.05 4.65 -7.87
N ALA A 37 -2.13 4.01 -7.41
CA ALA A 37 -3.36 4.70 -6.97
C ALA A 37 -3.88 4.17 -5.63
N GLY A 38 -2.96 3.64 -4.81
CA GLY A 38 -3.24 3.14 -3.46
C GLY A 38 -2.73 4.09 -2.38
N LEU A 39 -2.89 3.70 -1.11
CA LEU A 39 -2.47 4.54 0.03
C LEU A 39 -0.95 4.75 0.08
N SER A 40 -0.14 3.74 -0.25
CA SER A 40 1.32 3.91 -0.32
C SER A 40 1.75 4.97 -1.34
N ALA A 41 1.08 5.03 -2.50
CA ALA A 41 1.33 6.07 -3.49
C ALA A 41 0.89 7.45 -2.97
N ALA A 42 -0.26 7.52 -2.28
CA ALA A 42 -0.73 8.74 -1.65
C ALA A 42 0.24 9.24 -0.56
N ASP A 43 0.79 8.36 0.27
CA ASP A 43 1.81 8.68 1.28
C ASP A 43 3.07 9.26 0.63
N ALA A 44 3.54 8.64 -0.46
CA ALA A 44 4.69 9.16 -1.20
C ALA A 44 4.41 10.55 -1.78
N VAL A 45 3.20 10.79 -2.30
CA VAL A 45 2.78 12.10 -2.79
C VAL A 45 2.79 13.12 -1.64
N LEU A 46 2.15 12.80 -0.52
CA LEU A 46 2.10 13.68 0.65
C LEU A 46 3.51 14.00 1.17
N TYR A 47 4.38 13.00 1.23
CA TYR A 47 5.77 13.15 1.67
C TYR A 47 6.57 14.07 0.74
N ALA A 48 6.55 13.83 -0.58
CA ALA A 48 7.26 14.67 -1.55
C ALA A 48 6.74 16.13 -1.50
N ARG A 49 5.42 16.30 -1.42
CA ARG A 49 4.77 17.62 -1.32
C ARG A 49 5.14 18.36 -0.04
N HIS A 50 5.27 17.66 1.09
CA HIS A 50 5.69 18.25 2.36
C HIS A 50 7.05 18.94 2.26
N TYR A 51 7.95 18.42 1.42
CA TYR A 51 9.28 18.99 1.15
C TYR A 51 9.32 19.87 -0.10
N ASN A 52 8.17 20.24 -0.68
CA ASN A 52 8.06 21.02 -1.92
C ASN A 52 8.79 20.40 -3.12
N VAL A 53 8.95 19.08 -3.13
CA VAL A 53 9.52 18.37 -4.27
C VAL A 53 8.46 18.25 -5.36
N PRO A 54 8.76 18.60 -6.63
CA PRO A 54 7.81 18.44 -7.72
C PRO A 54 7.42 16.97 -7.92
N VAL A 55 6.15 16.69 -8.19
CA VAL A 55 5.61 15.33 -8.31
C VAL A 55 4.94 15.14 -9.66
N ILE A 56 5.27 14.04 -10.32
CA ILE A 56 4.44 13.42 -11.36
C ILE A 56 3.79 12.18 -10.74
N HIS A 57 2.47 12.14 -10.67
CA HIS A 57 1.72 11.05 -10.08
C HIS A 57 0.92 10.31 -11.16
N ALA A 58 1.44 9.15 -11.60
CA ALA A 58 0.87 8.38 -12.69
C ALA A 58 0.15 7.12 -12.20
N PHE A 59 -1.00 6.82 -12.81
CA PHE A 59 -1.78 5.65 -12.46
C PHE A 59 -2.64 5.17 -13.64
N ARG A 60 -2.91 3.87 -13.67
CA ARG A 60 -3.58 3.21 -14.82
C ARG A 60 -5.11 3.34 -14.82
N ARG A 61 -5.70 3.76 -13.70
CA ARG A 61 -7.16 3.84 -13.51
C ARG A 61 -7.67 5.26 -13.79
N PRO A 62 -8.93 5.43 -14.21
CA PRO A 62 -9.56 6.75 -14.18
C PRO A 62 -9.73 7.22 -12.74
N VAL A 63 -9.72 8.53 -12.51
CA VAL A 63 -9.83 9.11 -11.15
C VAL A 63 -11.18 8.81 -10.49
N ASP A 64 -12.20 8.61 -11.33
CA ASP A 64 -13.57 8.33 -10.90
C ASP A 64 -13.86 6.81 -10.80
N ASP A 65 -12.85 5.95 -10.92
CA ASP A 65 -13.01 4.50 -10.69
C ASP A 65 -13.53 4.23 -9.26
N PRO A 66 -14.73 3.63 -9.10
CA PRO A 66 -15.31 3.36 -7.77
C PRO A 66 -14.45 2.40 -6.93
N GLY A 67 -13.60 1.59 -7.58
CA GLY A 67 -12.69 0.66 -6.94
C GLY A 67 -11.42 1.29 -6.35
N LEU A 68 -11.22 2.61 -6.47
CA LEU A 68 -10.14 3.32 -5.79
C LEU A 68 -10.35 3.33 -4.27
N VAL A 69 -9.26 3.11 -3.52
CA VAL A 69 -9.30 3.07 -2.05
C VAL A 69 -9.81 4.39 -1.44
N PHE A 70 -9.57 5.51 -2.11
CA PHE A 70 -10.01 6.83 -1.67
C PHE A 70 -11.52 6.96 -1.53
N ASN A 71 -12.30 6.24 -2.36
CA ASN A 71 -13.77 6.25 -2.29
C ASN A 71 -14.32 5.43 -1.11
N GLN A 72 -13.48 4.60 -0.49
CA GLN A 72 -13.86 3.68 0.59
C GLN A 72 -13.44 4.21 1.96
N LEU A 73 -12.62 5.26 2.00
CA LEU A 73 -12.11 5.84 3.23
C LEU A 73 -13.07 6.92 3.75
N PRO A 74 -13.39 6.93 5.06
CA PRO A 74 -14.14 8.03 5.66
C PRO A 74 -13.33 9.34 5.63
N LYS A 75 -13.84 10.38 4.95
CA LYS A 75 -13.18 11.69 4.81
C LYS A 75 -12.77 12.32 6.13
N MET A 76 -13.59 12.16 7.17
CA MET A 76 -13.31 12.70 8.50
C MET A 76 -12.09 12.05 9.16
N LEU A 77 -11.84 10.76 8.89
CA LEU A 77 -10.71 10.03 9.47
C LEU A 77 -9.44 10.14 8.62
N TYR A 78 -9.59 10.39 7.32
CA TYR A 78 -8.47 10.43 6.36
C TYR A 78 -8.55 11.63 5.41
N PRO A 79 -8.57 12.88 5.94
CA PRO A 79 -8.70 14.08 5.12
C PRO A 79 -7.52 14.27 4.14
N GLU A 80 -6.31 13.86 4.52
CA GLU A 80 -5.10 13.95 3.71
C GLU A 80 -5.18 13.09 2.44
N TYR A 81 -5.72 11.87 2.52
CA TYR A 81 -5.90 11.02 1.35
C TYR A 81 -7.00 11.54 0.42
N HIS A 82 -8.02 12.21 0.96
CA HIS A 82 -9.01 12.90 0.14
C HIS A 82 -8.41 14.12 -0.56
N LYS A 83 -7.43 14.79 0.06
CA LYS A 83 -6.69 15.86 -0.60
C LYS A 83 -5.89 15.31 -1.77
N VAL A 84 -5.21 14.17 -1.63
CA VAL A 84 -4.54 13.50 -2.76
C VAL A 84 -5.54 13.14 -3.86
N HIS A 85 -6.70 12.58 -3.51
CA HIS A 85 -7.74 12.26 -4.50
C HIS A 85 -8.28 13.50 -5.23
N GLN A 86 -8.41 14.63 -4.53
CA GLN A 86 -8.73 15.92 -5.14
C GLN A 86 -7.63 16.37 -6.13
N MET A 87 -6.35 16.30 -5.72
CA MET A 87 -5.22 16.62 -6.60
C MET A 87 -5.21 15.71 -7.84
N MET A 88 -5.55 14.42 -7.69
CA MET A 88 -5.64 13.48 -8.81
C MET A 88 -6.64 13.93 -9.88
N ARG A 89 -7.78 14.55 -9.50
CA ARG A 89 -8.80 15.07 -10.42
C ARG A 89 -8.41 16.38 -11.07
N GLU A 90 -7.74 17.26 -10.32
CA GLU A 90 -7.47 18.64 -10.72
C GLU A 90 -6.25 18.72 -11.65
N GLN A 91 -6.41 18.14 -12.84
CA GLN A 91 -5.53 18.35 -13.99
C GLN A 91 -6.29 18.87 -15.18
N SER A 92 -6.00 20.11 -15.52
CA SER A 92 -6.25 20.64 -16.85
C SER A 92 -4.91 21.05 -17.42
N ILE A 93 -4.55 20.47 -18.56
CA ILE A 93 -3.44 20.91 -19.42
C ILE A 93 -3.64 22.39 -19.85
N LEU A 94 -4.85 22.93 -19.66
CA LEU A 94 -5.31 24.24 -20.09
C LEU A 94 -5.46 25.27 -18.95
N SER A 95 -5.17 24.93 -17.70
CA SER A 95 -5.18 25.89 -16.59
C SER A 95 -4.11 25.57 -15.55
N PRO A 96 -3.48 26.58 -14.91
CA PRO A 96 -2.61 26.32 -13.78
C PRO A 96 -3.40 25.52 -12.74
N SER A 97 -2.98 24.29 -12.46
CA SER A 97 -3.55 23.51 -11.36
C SER A 97 -3.34 24.31 -10.07
N PRO A 98 -4.32 24.36 -9.15
CA PRO A 98 -4.12 25.02 -7.85
C PRO A 98 -2.99 24.37 -7.03
N TYR A 99 -2.49 23.21 -7.45
CA TYR A 99 -1.35 22.51 -6.85
C TYR A 99 -0.10 22.69 -7.69
N GLU A 100 0.51 23.87 -7.58
CA GLU A 100 1.83 24.14 -8.18
C GLU A 100 2.82 23.04 -7.78
N GLY A 101 3.53 22.46 -8.75
CA GLY A 101 4.49 21.37 -8.54
C GLY A 101 3.86 19.97 -8.42
N TYR A 102 2.59 19.78 -8.75
CA TYR A 102 1.95 18.46 -8.83
C TYR A 102 1.33 18.23 -10.22
N CYS A 103 1.66 17.11 -10.83
CA CYS A 103 1.16 16.68 -12.13
C CYS A 103 0.54 15.28 -12.00
N SER A 104 -0.79 15.19 -12.01
CA SER A 104 -1.51 13.91 -12.15
C SER A 104 -1.21 13.27 -13.53
N LEU A 105 -1.41 11.97 -13.72
CA LEU A 105 -1.40 11.34 -15.04
C LEU A 105 -2.38 10.17 -14.99
N PRO A 106 -3.70 10.45 -14.94
CA PRO A 106 -4.71 9.40 -14.90
C PRO A 106 -4.70 8.61 -16.19
N GLU A 107 -4.94 7.30 -16.08
CA GLU A 107 -4.99 6.35 -17.21
C GLU A 107 -3.72 6.32 -18.07
N HIS A 108 -2.61 6.87 -17.59
CA HIS A 108 -1.32 6.78 -18.29
C HIS A 108 -0.65 5.45 -17.97
N GLN A 109 -0.11 4.82 -19.01
CA GLN A 109 0.65 3.58 -18.90
C GLN A 109 2.14 3.87 -19.08
N LEU A 110 2.95 3.58 -18.07
CA LEU A 110 4.40 3.57 -18.21
C LEU A 110 4.79 2.49 -19.23
N LEU A 111 5.54 2.88 -20.25
CA LEU A 111 6.06 1.97 -21.28
C LEU A 111 7.49 1.54 -20.98
N ARG A 112 8.36 2.48 -20.63
CA ARG A 112 9.77 2.22 -20.33
C ARG A 112 10.42 3.40 -19.63
N PHE A 113 11.49 3.09 -18.90
CA PHE A 113 12.48 4.06 -18.49
C PHE A 113 13.59 4.13 -19.53
N LYS A 114 14.16 5.32 -19.71
CA LYS A 114 15.35 5.54 -20.53
C LYS A 114 16.55 5.83 -19.63
N GLU A 115 17.75 5.65 -20.19
CA GLU A 115 19.02 5.86 -19.49
C GLU A 115 19.26 7.33 -19.09
N ASP A 116 18.59 8.28 -19.75
CA ASP A 116 18.69 9.73 -19.53
C ASP A 116 17.71 10.26 -18.46
N ARG A 117 17.34 9.41 -17.49
CA ARG A 117 16.37 9.74 -16.42
C ARG A 117 15.01 10.21 -16.96
N GLN A 118 14.56 9.61 -18.05
CA GLN A 118 13.24 9.86 -18.62
C GLN A 118 12.30 8.68 -18.44
N ALA A 119 11.03 8.98 -18.21
CA ALA A 119 9.95 8.00 -18.25
C ALA A 119 9.05 8.24 -19.47
N VAL A 120 8.81 7.19 -20.24
CA VAL A 120 7.92 7.24 -21.42
C VAL A 120 6.57 6.68 -21.04
N PHE A 121 5.52 7.47 -21.21
CA PHE A 121 4.14 7.09 -20.95
C PHE A 121 3.32 7.08 -22.23
N ARG A 122 2.37 6.15 -22.32
CA ARG A 122 1.25 6.22 -23.25
C ARG A 122 0.07 6.87 -22.53
N ASN A 123 -0.51 7.91 -23.12
CA ASN A 123 -1.75 8.52 -22.62
C ASN A 123 -3.00 7.74 -23.10
N PRO A 124 -4.20 8.09 -22.62
CA PRO A 124 -5.44 7.41 -23.02
C PRO A 124 -5.75 7.50 -24.52
N GLN A 125 -5.24 8.53 -25.20
CA GLN A 125 -5.37 8.73 -26.64
C GLN A 125 -4.33 7.93 -27.46
N GLY A 126 -3.48 7.13 -26.80
CA GLY A 126 -2.44 6.32 -27.44
C GLY A 126 -1.14 7.07 -27.77
N LEU A 127 -1.08 8.38 -27.53
CA LEU A 127 0.10 9.20 -27.76
C LEU A 127 1.16 8.95 -26.68
N GLN A 128 2.43 8.93 -27.10
CA GLN A 128 3.55 8.83 -26.19
C GLN A 128 3.99 10.21 -25.70
N LYS A 129 4.17 10.35 -24.39
CA LYS A 129 4.76 11.52 -23.74
C LYS A 129 6.00 11.10 -22.96
N VAL A 130 6.98 12.00 -22.91
CA VAL A 130 8.25 11.78 -22.23
C VAL A 130 8.37 12.80 -21.10
N PHE A 131 8.75 12.34 -19.92
CA PHE A 131 8.93 13.17 -18.74
C PHE A 131 10.32 12.96 -18.15
N GLY A 132 11.04 14.04 -17.87
CA GLY A 132 12.26 14.00 -17.06
C GLY A 132 11.90 13.77 -15.59
N VAL A 133 12.66 12.92 -14.91
CA VAL A 133 12.40 12.51 -13.53
C VAL A 133 13.70 12.42 -12.73
N SER A 134 13.68 12.78 -11.45
CA SER A 134 14.85 12.63 -10.57
C SER A 134 14.88 11.30 -9.80
N LEU A 135 13.70 10.76 -9.50
CA LEU A 135 13.49 9.52 -8.76
C LEU A 135 12.18 8.87 -9.21
N VAL A 136 12.13 7.54 -9.19
CA VAL A 136 10.91 6.78 -9.50
C VAL A 136 10.52 5.89 -8.32
N LEU A 137 9.27 6.00 -7.88
CA LEU A 137 8.65 5.17 -6.86
C LEU A 137 7.52 4.35 -7.49
N VAL A 138 7.71 3.04 -7.62
CA VAL A 138 6.69 2.11 -8.14
C VAL A 138 5.91 1.51 -6.97
N LEU A 139 4.72 2.04 -6.74
CA LEU A 139 3.86 1.76 -5.57
C LEU A 139 2.50 1.22 -6.02
N ILE A 140 2.53 0.14 -6.79
CA ILE A 140 1.36 -0.46 -7.47
C ILE A 140 0.65 -1.56 -6.66
N GLY A 141 0.93 -1.62 -5.35
CA GLY A 141 0.49 -2.69 -4.46
C GLY A 141 1.54 -3.78 -4.29
N SER A 142 1.21 -4.78 -3.48
CA SER A 142 2.02 -5.97 -3.23
C SER A 142 1.27 -7.24 -3.65
N HIS A 143 2.03 -8.28 -3.96
CA HIS A 143 1.51 -9.62 -4.19
C HIS A 143 2.18 -10.56 -3.19
N PRO A 144 1.41 -11.34 -2.40
CA PRO A 144 1.99 -12.33 -1.51
C PRO A 144 2.72 -13.41 -2.32
N ASP A 145 3.92 -13.80 -1.88
CA ASP A 145 4.66 -14.92 -2.45
C ASP A 145 4.54 -16.14 -1.55
N LEU A 146 3.75 -17.10 -2.00
CA LEU A 146 3.58 -18.40 -1.36
C LEU A 146 4.05 -19.54 -2.28
N SER A 147 4.98 -19.26 -3.20
CA SER A 147 5.52 -20.24 -4.16
C SER A 147 6.23 -21.43 -3.50
N PHE A 148 6.58 -21.30 -2.21
CA PHE A 148 7.11 -22.38 -1.39
C PHE A 148 6.04 -23.42 -0.99
N LEU A 149 4.75 -23.14 -1.20
CA LEU A 149 3.64 -24.06 -0.99
C LEU A 149 3.21 -24.71 -2.31
N PRO A 150 2.65 -25.93 -2.26
CA PRO A 150 1.97 -26.53 -3.41
C PRO A 150 0.90 -25.59 -3.98
N GLY A 151 0.83 -25.51 -5.31
CA GLY A 151 -0.14 -24.64 -6.00
C GLY A 151 -0.02 -23.15 -5.66
N ALA A 152 1.12 -22.70 -5.12
CA ALA A 152 1.32 -21.35 -4.58
C ALA A 152 0.26 -20.94 -3.53
N GLY A 153 -0.28 -21.92 -2.78
CA GLY A 153 -1.28 -21.69 -1.75
C GLY A 153 -2.71 -21.44 -2.26
N ALA A 154 -3.00 -21.72 -3.55
CA ALA A 154 -4.35 -21.58 -4.10
C ALA A 154 -5.40 -22.40 -3.33
N ASP A 155 -5.07 -23.63 -2.93
CA ASP A 155 -5.96 -24.51 -2.16
C ASP A 155 -6.32 -23.98 -0.75
N LEU A 156 -5.65 -22.92 -0.29
CA LEU A 156 -5.92 -22.27 0.98
C LEU A 156 -6.79 -21.01 0.84
N ALA A 157 -7.05 -20.55 -0.38
CA ALA A 157 -7.81 -19.34 -0.66
C ALA A 157 -9.33 -19.59 -0.58
N MET A 158 -10.12 -18.52 -0.39
CA MET A 158 -11.59 -18.61 -0.38
C MET A 158 -12.18 -19.29 -1.62
N ASP A 159 -11.57 -19.07 -2.78
CA ASP A 159 -11.89 -19.75 -4.03
C ASP A 159 -10.62 -20.42 -4.58
N PRO A 160 -10.51 -21.76 -4.47
CA PRO A 160 -9.35 -22.51 -4.95
C PRO A 160 -9.12 -22.43 -6.48
N ASP A 161 -10.17 -22.12 -7.25
CA ASP A 161 -10.09 -22.00 -8.71
C ASP A 161 -9.53 -20.63 -9.16
N GLN A 162 -9.35 -19.69 -8.22
CA GLN A 162 -8.79 -18.37 -8.47
C GLN A 162 -7.40 -18.19 -7.85
N PRO A 163 -6.51 -17.39 -8.47
CA PRO A 163 -5.22 -17.07 -7.87
C PRO A 163 -5.38 -16.37 -6.52
N LEU A 164 -4.50 -16.70 -5.57
CA LEU A 164 -4.46 -16.05 -4.27
C LEU A 164 -4.21 -14.55 -4.41
N SER A 165 -5.00 -13.77 -3.67
CA SER A 165 -4.96 -12.31 -3.71
C SER A 165 -5.43 -11.71 -2.40
N ALA A 166 -4.56 -10.94 -1.74
CA ALA A 166 -4.85 -10.26 -0.47
C ALA A 166 -6.13 -9.38 -0.46
N LYS A 167 -6.64 -8.97 -1.64
CA LYS A 167 -7.84 -8.13 -1.74
C LYS A 167 -9.04 -8.84 -2.34
N ARG A 168 -8.83 -9.84 -3.21
CA ARG A 168 -9.91 -10.47 -4.00
C ARG A 168 -10.16 -11.93 -3.64
N ASN A 169 -9.11 -12.63 -3.23
CA ASN A 169 -9.15 -14.06 -2.92
C ASN A 169 -8.08 -14.38 -1.85
N PRO A 170 -8.20 -13.79 -0.63
CA PRO A 170 -7.27 -14.08 0.47
C PRO A 170 -7.39 -15.53 0.92
N ILE A 171 -6.47 -15.96 1.79
CA ILE A 171 -6.56 -17.23 2.51
C ILE A 171 -7.87 -17.24 3.30
N ASP A 172 -8.62 -18.32 3.16
CA ASP A 172 -9.85 -18.51 3.93
C ASP A 172 -9.50 -18.90 5.37
N VAL A 173 -10.00 -18.11 6.32
CA VAL A 173 -9.71 -18.26 7.74
C VAL A 173 -10.98 -18.12 8.57
N ASP A 174 -11.01 -18.84 9.69
CA ASP A 174 -12.01 -18.59 10.73
C ASP A 174 -11.82 -17.16 11.29
N PRO A 175 -12.88 -16.32 11.32
CA PRO A 175 -12.77 -14.90 11.63
C PRO A 175 -12.41 -14.60 13.10
N PHE A 176 -12.51 -15.58 14.01
CA PHE A 176 -12.22 -15.39 15.43
C PHE A 176 -10.87 -15.94 15.86
N THR A 177 -10.34 -16.91 15.11
CA THR A 177 -9.10 -17.62 15.43
C THR A 177 -8.00 -17.40 14.40
N TYR A 178 -8.35 -16.90 13.20
CA TYR A 178 -7.46 -16.69 12.06
C TYR A 178 -6.80 -17.99 11.57
N GLN A 179 -7.36 -19.13 11.95
CA GLN A 179 -6.93 -20.43 11.48
C GLN A 179 -7.49 -20.69 10.09
N SER A 180 -6.70 -21.27 9.19
CA SER A 180 -7.21 -21.69 7.89
C SER A 180 -8.37 -22.68 8.04
N THR A 181 -9.42 -22.46 7.26
CA THR A 181 -10.57 -23.37 7.15
C THR A 181 -10.24 -24.63 6.37
N HIS A 182 -9.19 -24.60 5.55
CA HIS A 182 -8.75 -25.69 4.68
C HIS A 182 -7.67 -26.56 5.31
N GLN A 183 -6.92 -26.06 6.31
CA GLN A 183 -5.80 -26.78 6.91
C GLN A 183 -5.72 -26.55 8.42
N GLU A 184 -5.91 -27.64 9.20
CA GLU A 184 -5.75 -27.55 10.65
C GLU A 184 -4.31 -27.24 11.05
N GLY A 185 -4.13 -26.36 12.04
CA GLY A 185 -2.81 -25.95 12.54
C GLY A 185 -2.14 -24.86 11.70
N LEU A 186 -2.68 -24.53 10.53
CA LEU A 186 -2.21 -23.42 9.71
C LEU A 186 -3.01 -22.15 10.02
N TYR A 187 -2.33 -21.02 10.11
CA TYR A 187 -2.92 -19.72 10.40
C TYR A 187 -2.44 -18.70 9.37
N ALA A 188 -3.29 -17.75 9.02
CA ALA A 188 -2.94 -16.62 8.17
C ALA A 188 -3.34 -15.31 8.85
N MET A 189 -2.58 -14.25 8.64
CA MET A 189 -2.84 -12.95 9.25
C MET A 189 -2.39 -11.81 8.33
N GLY A 190 -2.87 -10.60 8.61
CA GLY A 190 -2.55 -9.43 7.79
C GLY A 190 -3.12 -9.58 6.37
N PRO A 191 -2.42 -9.07 5.33
CA PRO A 191 -2.97 -9.08 3.97
C PRO A 191 -3.33 -10.47 3.45
N LEU A 192 -2.66 -11.53 3.92
CA LEU A 192 -3.00 -12.91 3.56
C LEU A 192 -4.42 -13.30 4.00
N ALA A 193 -4.93 -12.75 5.09
CA ALA A 193 -6.28 -12.96 5.61
C ALA A 193 -7.25 -11.84 5.18
N GLY A 194 -6.88 -10.97 4.24
CA GLY A 194 -7.69 -9.84 3.81
C GLY A 194 -7.52 -8.56 4.64
N ASP A 195 -6.69 -8.59 5.68
CA ASP A 195 -6.43 -7.44 6.55
C ASP A 195 -5.41 -6.48 5.93
N ASN A 196 -5.92 -5.43 5.29
CA ASN A 196 -5.10 -4.47 4.55
C ASN A 196 -4.72 -3.20 5.33
N PHE A 197 -5.13 -3.09 6.60
CA PHE A 197 -4.75 -1.97 7.49
C PHE A 197 -4.03 -2.48 8.73
N VAL A 198 -2.98 -1.76 9.14
CA VAL A 198 -2.14 -2.10 10.29
C VAL A 198 -2.96 -2.35 11.57
N ARG A 199 -4.03 -1.58 11.79
CA ARG A 199 -4.91 -1.72 12.96
C ARG A 199 -5.56 -3.10 13.10
N PHE A 200 -5.71 -3.83 12.00
CA PHE A 200 -6.31 -5.17 12.00
C PHE A 200 -5.30 -6.26 12.36
N VAL A 201 -4.02 -6.04 12.04
CA VAL A 201 -2.94 -7.03 12.25
C VAL A 201 -2.76 -7.40 13.72
N GLN A 202 -2.90 -6.43 14.64
CA GLN A 202 -2.76 -6.68 16.08
C GLN A 202 -3.87 -7.60 16.62
N GLY A 203 -5.12 -7.39 16.17
CA GLY A 203 -6.25 -8.23 16.55
C GLY A 203 -6.08 -9.67 16.04
N GLY A 204 -5.70 -9.82 14.77
CA GLY A 204 -5.41 -11.13 14.18
C GLY A 204 -4.29 -11.87 14.92
N ALA A 205 -3.19 -11.19 15.27
CA ALA A 205 -2.10 -11.80 16.03
C ALA A 205 -2.56 -12.32 17.41
N LEU A 206 -3.38 -11.54 18.13
CA LEU A 206 -3.92 -11.94 19.41
C LEU A 206 -4.88 -13.15 19.28
N ALA A 207 -5.71 -13.15 18.24
CA ALA A 207 -6.62 -14.26 17.93
C ALA A 207 -5.86 -15.57 17.67
N VAL A 208 -4.82 -15.53 16.84
CA VAL A 208 -3.94 -16.67 16.56
C VAL A 208 -3.29 -17.18 17.86
N ALA A 209 -2.69 -16.29 18.65
CA ALA A 209 -2.03 -16.67 19.90
C ALA A 209 -3.00 -17.31 20.91
N SER A 210 -4.20 -16.73 21.06
CA SER A 210 -5.25 -17.27 21.94
C SER A 210 -5.74 -18.65 21.49
N SER A 211 -5.90 -18.85 20.17
CA SER A 211 -6.27 -20.14 19.58
C SER A 211 -5.22 -21.22 19.86
N LEU A 212 -3.93 -20.89 19.69
CA LEU A 212 -2.82 -21.80 19.98
C LEU A 212 -2.78 -22.19 21.46
N LEU A 213 -2.85 -21.21 22.38
CA LEU A 213 -2.85 -21.45 23.83
C LEU A 213 -4.03 -22.33 24.27
N SER A 214 -5.22 -22.08 23.72
CA SER A 214 -6.43 -22.85 24.04
C SER A 214 -6.33 -24.31 23.58
N LYS A 215 -5.54 -24.60 22.54
CA LYS A 215 -5.28 -25.96 22.06
C LYS A 215 -4.19 -26.67 22.87
N GLU A 216 -3.17 -25.96 23.34
CA GLU A 216 -2.15 -26.52 24.23
C GLU A 216 -2.75 -27.02 25.54
N GLY A 217 -3.66 -26.26 26.15
CA GLY A 217 -4.36 -26.67 27.37
C GLY A 217 -5.33 -27.86 27.20
N ARG A 218 -5.55 -28.33 25.98
CA ARG A 218 -6.44 -29.47 25.66
C ARG A 218 -5.69 -30.74 25.27
N LYS A 219 -4.35 -30.72 25.15
CA LYS A 219 -3.58 -31.96 24.97
C LYS A 219 -3.65 -32.78 26.27
N PRO A 220 -4.15 -34.03 26.23
CA PRO A 220 -4.06 -34.91 27.40
C PRO A 220 -2.57 -35.19 27.72
N PRO A 221 -2.25 -35.48 29.00
CA PRO A 221 -0.88 -35.77 29.44
C PRO A 221 -0.29 -37.00 28.75
#